data_AF-A0A9D4ZCJ4-F1
#
_entry.id   AF-A0A9D4ZCJ4-F1
#
_cell.length_a   1.000
_cell.length_b   1.000
_cell.length_c   1.000
_cell.angle_alpha   90.00
_cell.angle_beta   90.00
_cell.angle_gamma   90.00
#
_symmetry.space_group_name_H-M   'P 1'
#
loop_
_entity.id
_entity.type
_entity.pdbx_description
1 polymer ?
#
loop_
_entity_poly.entity_id
_entity_poly.type
_entity_poly.pdbx_seq_one_letter_code
_entity_poly.pdbx_strand_id
1 'polypeptide(L)'
;MAGVLEVRGKKALVVPATEQGLIDAVAFNVIRALLSHGCRVVLAGDSNVLQKATLELLASGTHDKDIQVVHVDSSNLTQPSVKIAVEKAWLAFGGVDLLLCFSTYTGPLTAFLDTNERQIEAATAINLKSVCLFSIALGKKMEGTGIGGSFVFVTSIIGTERGLFPGVAIPGASIAAVNYLTRAMALELGKHKIRVNAIARGLYESDALLNTLSSEALDKEGKRVVPLGRWVNKESDLTSMILYLAADASSFITGTVVFVDGGQSLVRPRMRSFL
;
A
#
# COMPACT_ATOMS: atom_id res chain seq x y z
N MET A 1 2.53 -28.21 12.58
CA MET A 1 1.63 -27.74 11.51
C MET A 1 1.99 -26.30 11.23
N ALA A 2 2.39 -25.96 10.01
CA ALA A 2 2.57 -24.59 9.59
C ALA A 2 1.27 -23.81 9.81
N GLY A 3 1.35 -22.62 10.42
CA GLY A 3 0.19 -21.76 10.61
C GLY A 3 -0.32 -21.21 9.27
N VAL A 4 -1.61 -20.87 9.21
CA VAL A 4 -2.27 -20.30 8.01
C VAL A 4 -1.61 -19.00 7.50
N LEU A 5 -0.80 -18.33 8.33
CA LEU A 5 -0.07 -17.10 8.00
C LEU A 5 1.46 -17.30 7.93
N GLU A 6 1.92 -18.47 7.48
CA GLU A 6 3.36 -18.72 7.35
C GLU A 6 3.98 -17.87 6.23
N VAL A 7 4.72 -16.84 6.63
CA VAL A 7 5.46 -15.93 5.73
C VAL A 7 6.97 -15.91 6.00
N ARG A 8 7.45 -16.74 6.93
CA ARG A 8 8.87 -16.78 7.31
C ARG A 8 9.73 -17.08 6.08
N GLY A 9 10.76 -16.27 5.87
CA GLY A 9 11.70 -16.38 4.76
C GLY A 9 11.22 -15.79 3.43
N LYS A 10 9.94 -15.39 3.31
CA LYS A 10 9.42 -14.67 2.14
C LYS A 10 10.14 -13.34 1.98
N LYS A 11 10.37 -12.96 0.73
CA LYS A 11 11.15 -11.78 0.31
C LYS A 11 10.17 -10.75 -0.25
N ALA A 12 10.01 -9.64 0.45
CA ALA A 12 9.07 -8.57 0.08
C ALA A 12 9.82 -7.38 -0.52
N LEU A 13 9.44 -6.97 -1.72
CA LEU A 13 9.76 -5.64 -2.26
C LEU A 13 8.63 -4.70 -1.88
N VAL A 14 8.92 -3.70 -1.04
CA VAL A 14 7.94 -2.74 -0.54
C VAL A 14 8.22 -1.37 -1.13
N VAL A 15 7.20 -0.78 -1.74
CA VAL A 15 7.19 0.59 -2.27
C VAL A 15 6.22 1.40 -1.39
N PRO A 16 6.72 2.04 -0.31
CA PRO A 16 5.88 2.83 0.57
C PRO A 16 5.44 4.13 -0.13
N ALA A 17 4.28 4.65 0.26
CA ALA A 17 3.90 6.00 -0.08
C ALA A 17 4.74 6.96 0.77
N THR A 18 5.35 7.96 0.13
CA THR A 18 6.12 8.99 0.81
C THR A 18 5.44 10.34 0.66
N GLU A 19 5.35 11.07 1.75
CA GLU A 19 4.83 12.43 1.78
C GLU A 19 5.67 13.24 2.78
N GLN A 20 6.06 14.46 2.40
CA GLN A 20 6.83 15.38 3.26
C GLN A 20 8.11 14.76 3.85
N GLY A 21 8.76 13.85 3.12
CA GLY A 21 10.02 13.21 3.54
C GLY A 21 9.86 12.11 4.58
N LEU A 22 8.64 11.58 4.76
CA LEU A 22 8.36 10.44 5.64
C LEU A 22 7.60 9.35 4.88
N ILE A 23 7.72 8.11 5.35
CA ILE A 23 6.83 7.04 4.91
C ILE A 23 5.51 7.11 5.69
N ASP A 24 4.42 6.72 5.04
CA ASP A 24 3.12 6.59 5.70
C ASP A 24 3.18 5.65 6.93
N ALA A 25 2.46 6.01 7.99
CA ALA A 25 2.50 5.29 9.26
C ALA A 25 1.94 3.87 9.18
N VAL A 26 0.96 3.62 8.29
CA VAL A 26 0.46 2.27 8.03
C VAL A 26 1.55 1.45 7.34
N ALA A 27 2.22 2.03 6.34
CA ALA A 27 3.35 1.38 5.67
C ALA A 27 4.47 1.00 6.65
N PHE A 28 4.88 1.92 7.53
CA PHE A 28 5.87 1.64 8.57
C PHE A 28 5.48 0.43 9.43
N ASN A 29 4.25 0.41 9.95
CA ASN A 29 3.79 -0.67 10.82
C ASN A 29 3.67 -2.01 10.11
N VAL A 30 3.24 -2.02 8.85
CA VAL A 30 3.19 -3.21 8.02
C VAL A 30 4.59 -3.76 7.76
N ILE A 31 5.57 -2.89 7.45
CA ILE A 31 6.97 -3.31 7.26
C ILE A 31 7.50 -3.93 8.55
N ARG A 32 7.28 -3.28 9.70
CA ARG A 32 7.64 -3.81 11.03
C ARG A 32 7.04 -5.19 11.27
N ALA A 33 5.77 -5.37 10.91
CA ALA A 33 5.09 -6.65 11.09
C ALA A 33 5.65 -7.74 10.16
N LEU A 34 5.92 -7.44 8.89
CA LEU A 34 6.55 -8.37 7.96
C LEU A 34 7.90 -8.86 8.51
N LEU A 35 8.75 -7.94 8.95
CA LEU A 35 10.04 -8.26 9.56
C LEU A 35 9.88 -9.12 10.82
N SER A 36 8.93 -8.77 11.70
CA SER A 36 8.66 -9.52 12.93
C SER A 36 8.16 -10.95 12.68
N HIS A 37 7.52 -11.21 11.53
CA HIS A 37 7.10 -12.55 11.10
C HIS A 37 8.17 -13.29 10.30
N GLY A 38 9.39 -12.74 10.21
CA GLY A 38 10.55 -13.37 9.57
C GLY A 38 10.60 -13.20 8.06
N CYS A 39 9.86 -12.24 7.48
CA CYS A 39 10.08 -11.82 6.10
C CYS A 39 11.40 -11.05 6.00
N ARG A 40 11.99 -11.08 4.81
CA ARG A 40 13.08 -10.17 4.42
C ARG A 40 12.51 -9.08 3.53
N VAL A 41 12.84 -7.83 3.79
CA VAL A 41 12.21 -6.66 3.15
C VAL A 41 13.24 -5.83 2.40
N VAL A 42 12.94 -5.52 1.14
CA VAL A 42 13.64 -4.48 0.38
C VAL A 42 12.71 -3.29 0.24
N LEU A 43 13.11 -2.13 0.77
CA LEU A 43 12.41 -0.86 0.59
C LEU A 43 12.92 -0.18 -0.68
N ALA A 44 12.02 0.23 -1.57
CA ALA A 44 12.38 0.97 -2.78
C ALA A 44 11.77 2.38 -2.78
N GLY A 45 12.61 3.40 -2.98
CA GLY A 45 12.20 4.81 -2.93
C GLY A 45 13.37 5.75 -2.63
N ASP A 46 13.08 6.97 -2.18
CA ASP A 46 14.10 7.94 -1.80
C ASP A 46 14.95 7.41 -0.62
N SER A 47 16.26 7.33 -0.80
CA SER A 47 17.13 6.69 0.19
C SER A 47 17.22 7.48 1.49
N ASN A 48 17.15 8.80 1.44
CA ASN A 48 17.23 9.63 2.64
C ASN A 48 16.00 9.41 3.53
N VAL A 49 14.82 9.33 2.90
CA VAL A 49 13.56 9.02 3.59
C VAL A 49 13.57 7.61 4.15
N LEU A 50 13.97 6.63 3.34
CA LEU A 50 13.92 5.22 3.72
C LEU A 50 14.99 4.81 4.74
N GLN A 51 16.17 5.44 4.73
CA GLN A 51 17.20 5.19 5.74
C GLN A 51 16.74 5.60 7.14
N LYS A 52 16.04 6.74 7.26
CA LYS A 52 15.46 7.16 8.54
C LYS A 52 14.46 6.13 9.07
N ALA A 53 13.53 5.69 8.22
CA ALA A 53 12.57 4.64 8.59
C ALA A 53 13.25 3.31 8.94
N THR A 54 14.33 2.96 8.23
CA THR A 54 15.12 1.75 8.50
C THR A 54 15.74 1.80 9.89
N LEU A 55 16.35 2.93 10.29
CA LEU A 55 16.92 3.10 11.62
C LEU A 55 15.86 2.95 12.73
N GLU A 56 14.67 3.51 12.52
CA GLU A 56 13.54 3.39 13.45
C GLU A 56 13.04 1.93 13.56
N LEU A 57 12.97 1.21 12.43
CA LEU A 57 12.61 -0.22 12.42
C LEU A 57 13.64 -1.07 13.18
N LEU A 58 14.94 -0.83 12.96
CA LEU A 58 16.01 -1.54 13.66
C LEU A 58 15.99 -1.28 15.17
N ALA A 59 15.73 -0.05 15.58
CA ALA A 59 15.55 0.30 17.00
C ALA A 59 14.37 -0.43 17.65
N SER A 60 13.36 -0.86 16.87
CA SER A 60 12.21 -1.63 17.35
C SER A 60 12.46 -3.14 17.48
N GLY A 61 13.70 -3.60 17.27
CA GLY A 61 14.11 -4.99 17.48
C GLY A 61 14.13 -5.86 16.23
N THR A 62 14.06 -5.28 15.02
CA THR A 62 14.23 -6.03 13.77
C THR A 62 15.72 -6.26 13.48
N HIS A 63 16.04 -7.32 12.73
CA HIS A 63 17.43 -7.63 12.39
C HIS A 63 17.89 -6.89 11.13
N ASP A 64 19.09 -6.30 11.18
CA ASP A 64 19.68 -5.53 10.08
C ASP A 64 19.82 -6.33 8.78
N LYS A 65 20.20 -7.61 8.88
CA LYS A 65 20.34 -8.50 7.72
C LYS A 65 19.04 -8.76 6.93
N ASP A 66 17.89 -8.48 7.54
CA ASP A 66 16.57 -8.78 6.97
C ASP A 66 15.92 -7.56 6.31
N ILE A 67 16.58 -6.39 6.31
CA ILE A 67 16.11 -5.18 5.63
C ILE A 67 17.18 -4.59 4.71
N GLN A 68 16.81 -4.18 3.51
CA GLN A 68 17.67 -3.44 2.59
C GLN A 68 16.93 -2.26 1.96
N VAL A 69 17.67 -1.25 1.52
CA VAL A 69 17.13 -0.07 0.82
C VAL A 69 17.71 -0.01 -0.59
N VAL A 70 16.83 0.21 -1.57
CA VAL A 70 17.20 0.46 -2.96
C VAL A 70 16.69 1.84 -3.36
N HIS A 71 17.63 2.69 -3.78
CA HIS A 71 17.30 4.04 -4.22
C HIS A 71 16.48 4.03 -5.51
N VAL A 72 15.37 4.76 -5.50
CA VAL A 72 14.62 5.17 -6.68
C VAL A 72 14.15 6.61 -6.48
N ASP A 73 14.47 7.49 -7.42
CA ASP A 73 13.97 8.85 -7.41
C ASP A 73 12.45 8.85 -7.63
N SER A 74 11.69 9.09 -6.55
CA SER A 74 10.23 9.15 -6.59
C SER A 74 9.72 10.39 -7.31
N SER A 75 10.52 11.46 -7.41
CA SER A 75 10.15 12.69 -8.11
C SER A 75 10.29 12.56 -9.64
N ASN A 76 11.14 11.64 -10.11
CA ASN A 76 11.33 11.35 -11.52
C ASN A 76 11.34 9.84 -11.80
N LEU A 77 10.21 9.20 -11.51
CA LEU A 77 10.09 7.76 -11.67
C LEU A 77 10.06 7.37 -13.16
N THR A 78 11.06 6.61 -13.63
CA THR A 78 11.17 6.14 -15.02
C THR A 78 11.29 4.63 -15.11
N GLN A 79 10.86 4.04 -16.22
CA GLN A 79 10.94 2.60 -16.43
C GLN A 79 12.37 2.02 -16.30
N PRO A 80 13.45 2.66 -16.83
CA PRO A 80 14.81 2.18 -16.61
C PRO A 80 15.24 2.22 -15.13
N SER A 81 14.92 3.31 -14.41
CA SER A 81 15.27 3.44 -12.99
C SER A 81 14.61 2.35 -12.13
N VAL A 82 13.32 2.08 -12.36
CA VAL A 82 12.57 1.05 -11.65
C VAL A 82 13.06 -0.35 -12.01
N LYS A 83 13.42 -0.60 -13.28
CA LYS A 83 14.02 -1.87 -13.69
C LYS A 83 15.31 -2.16 -12.90
N ILE A 84 16.22 -1.19 -12.81
CA ILE A 84 17.46 -1.32 -12.04
C ILE A 84 17.16 -1.60 -10.56
N ALA A 85 16.15 -0.92 -10.00
CA ALA A 85 15.78 -1.11 -8.61
C ALA A 85 15.21 -2.50 -8.32
N VAL A 86 14.34 -3.01 -9.19
CA VAL A 86 13.82 -4.37 -9.11
C VAL A 86 14.93 -5.40 -9.26
N GLU A 87 15.92 -5.17 -10.16
CA GLU A 87 17.09 -6.05 -10.28
C GLU A 87 17.91 -6.10 -9.00
N LYS A 88 18.18 -4.95 -8.37
CA LYS A 88 18.86 -4.89 -7.07
C LYS A 88 18.08 -5.60 -5.98
N ALA A 89 16.77 -5.36 -5.89
CA ALA A 89 15.90 -6.02 -4.91
C ALA A 89 15.87 -7.55 -5.10
N TRP A 90 15.82 -8.00 -6.35
CA TRP A 90 15.88 -9.42 -6.68
C TRP A 90 17.20 -10.06 -6.25
N LEU A 91 18.33 -9.37 -6.45
CA LEU A 91 19.65 -9.87 -6.08
C LEU A 91 19.87 -9.86 -4.56
N ALA A 92 19.31 -8.90 -3.83
CA ALA A 92 19.49 -8.74 -2.37
C ALA A 92 19.21 -10.03 -1.58
N PHE A 93 18.15 -10.77 -1.96
CA PHE A 93 17.74 -11.99 -1.27
C PHE A 93 17.55 -13.19 -2.21
N GLY A 94 17.98 -13.10 -3.47
CA GLY A 94 17.84 -14.18 -4.46
C GLY A 94 16.38 -14.44 -4.85
N GLY A 95 15.60 -13.39 -5.08
CA GLY A 95 14.21 -13.42 -5.54
C GLY A 95 13.31 -12.46 -4.78
N VAL A 96 12.08 -12.31 -5.26
CA VAL A 96 11.01 -11.54 -4.63
C VAL A 96 9.74 -12.38 -4.66
N ASP A 97 9.15 -12.63 -3.49
CA ASP A 97 7.91 -13.41 -3.33
C ASP A 97 6.68 -12.50 -3.23
N LEU A 98 6.85 -11.27 -2.72
CA LEU A 98 5.80 -10.28 -2.50
C LEU A 98 6.21 -8.92 -3.09
N LEU A 99 5.38 -8.34 -3.94
CA LEU A 99 5.39 -6.90 -4.24
C LEU A 99 4.31 -6.23 -3.42
N LEU A 100 4.68 -5.25 -2.61
CA LEU A 100 3.76 -4.48 -1.79
C LEU A 100 3.87 -2.99 -2.13
N CYS A 101 2.86 -2.44 -2.79
CA CYS A 101 2.84 -1.01 -3.14
C CYS A 101 1.76 -0.29 -2.35
N PHE A 102 2.09 0.87 -1.79
CA PHE A 102 1.14 1.73 -1.10
C PHE A 102 0.66 2.83 -2.03
N SER A 103 -0.62 2.75 -2.41
CA SER A 103 -1.34 3.69 -3.26
C SER A 103 -2.38 4.41 -2.40
N THR A 104 -1.89 5.23 -1.46
CA THR A 104 -2.71 5.88 -0.43
C THR A 104 -2.45 7.38 -0.29
N TYR A 105 -1.66 7.98 -1.18
CA TYR A 105 -1.40 9.41 -1.15
C TYR A 105 -2.68 10.18 -1.45
N THR A 106 -3.03 11.11 -0.55
CA THR A 106 -4.17 12.02 -0.74
C THR A 106 -3.73 13.44 -1.06
N GLY A 107 -2.56 13.88 -0.58
CA GLY A 107 -2.20 15.29 -0.58
C GLY A 107 -3.22 16.14 0.18
N PRO A 108 -3.22 17.47 -0.04
CA PRO A 108 -4.18 18.38 0.59
C PRO A 108 -5.58 18.22 -0.01
N LEU A 109 -6.61 18.30 0.83
CA LEU A 109 -8.00 18.33 0.38
C LEU A 109 -8.24 19.58 -0.48
N THR A 110 -8.59 19.39 -1.76
CA THR A 110 -8.73 20.49 -2.72
C THR A 110 -10.00 20.31 -3.54
N ALA A 111 -10.79 21.37 -3.64
CA ALA A 111 -11.96 21.36 -4.51
C ALA A 111 -11.54 21.08 -5.95
N PHE A 112 -12.39 20.37 -6.70
CA PHE A 112 -12.00 19.89 -8.04
C PHE A 112 -11.58 21.03 -8.98
N LEU A 113 -12.31 22.16 -8.96
CA LEU A 113 -12.01 23.31 -9.81
C LEU A 113 -10.74 24.07 -9.41
N ASP A 114 -10.25 23.87 -8.19
CA ASP A 114 -9.04 24.51 -7.66
C ASP A 114 -7.81 23.59 -7.75
N THR A 115 -7.99 22.37 -8.25
CA THR A 115 -6.91 21.39 -8.36
C THR A 115 -5.92 21.83 -9.45
N ASN A 116 -4.66 22.00 -9.07
CA ASN A 116 -3.60 22.36 -10.01
C ASN A 116 -2.86 21.13 -10.58
N GLU A 117 -2.09 21.36 -11.66
CA GLU A 117 -1.33 20.33 -12.36
C GLU A 117 -0.38 19.54 -11.45
N ARG A 118 0.34 20.22 -10.54
CA ARG A 118 1.27 19.55 -9.62
C ARG A 118 0.58 18.55 -8.70
N GLN A 119 -0.65 18.85 -8.27
CA GLN A 119 -1.44 17.91 -7.46
C GLN A 119 -1.87 16.69 -8.29
N ILE A 120 -2.24 16.89 -9.56
CA ILE A 120 -2.57 15.82 -10.50
C ILE A 120 -1.36 14.92 -10.73
N GLU A 121 -0.21 15.52 -11.01
CA GLU A 121 1.05 14.83 -11.25
C GLU A 121 1.49 14.04 -10.01
N ALA A 122 1.49 14.66 -8.83
CA ALA A 122 1.89 14.00 -7.59
C ALA A 122 1.00 12.79 -7.27
N ALA A 123 -0.33 12.96 -7.31
CA ALA A 123 -1.26 11.87 -7.04
C ALA A 123 -1.14 10.75 -8.07
N THR A 124 -0.94 11.07 -9.34
CA THR A 124 -0.77 10.06 -10.40
C THR A 124 0.58 9.36 -10.29
N ALA A 125 1.65 10.09 -10.01
CA ALA A 125 3.00 9.55 -9.89
C ALA A 125 3.10 8.57 -8.71
N ILE A 126 2.61 8.99 -7.53
CA ILE A 126 2.72 8.21 -6.29
C ILE A 126 1.77 7.04 -6.29
N ASN A 127 0.48 7.24 -6.61
CA ASN A 127 -0.51 6.17 -6.47
C ASN A 127 -0.53 5.20 -7.66
N LEU A 128 -0.39 5.70 -8.88
CA LEU A 128 -0.64 4.92 -10.10
C LEU A 128 0.65 4.52 -10.83
N LYS A 129 1.48 5.51 -11.19
CA LYS A 129 2.69 5.27 -12.00
C LYS A 129 3.66 4.34 -11.27
N SER A 130 3.82 4.49 -9.96
CA SER A 130 4.64 3.60 -9.12
C SER A 130 4.19 2.14 -9.23
N VAL A 131 2.90 1.87 -9.01
CA VAL A 131 2.29 0.54 -9.11
C VAL A 131 2.54 -0.05 -10.49
N CYS A 132 2.26 0.71 -11.55
CA CYS A 132 2.46 0.25 -12.93
C CYS A 132 3.92 -0.13 -13.20
N LEU A 133 4.87 0.76 -12.92
CA LEU A 133 6.28 0.54 -13.29
C LEU A 133 6.92 -0.60 -12.50
N PHE A 134 6.67 -0.68 -11.20
CA PHE A 134 7.19 -1.79 -10.37
C PHE A 134 6.57 -3.12 -10.77
N SER A 135 5.26 -3.14 -11.05
CA SER A 135 4.57 -4.35 -11.50
C SER A 135 5.07 -4.83 -12.87
N ILE A 136 5.29 -3.92 -13.82
CA ILE A 136 5.86 -4.25 -15.14
C ILE A 136 7.27 -4.83 -14.98
N ALA A 137 8.13 -4.16 -14.20
CA ALA A 137 9.52 -4.57 -14.04
C ALA A 137 9.63 -5.92 -13.33
N LEU A 138 8.91 -6.12 -12.22
CA LEU A 138 8.94 -7.39 -11.49
C LEU A 138 8.20 -8.50 -12.24
N GLY A 139 7.06 -8.20 -12.86
CA GLY A 139 6.30 -9.15 -13.67
C GLY A 139 7.13 -9.73 -14.81
N LYS A 140 7.88 -8.89 -15.54
CA LYS A 140 8.83 -9.35 -16.58
C LYS A 140 9.94 -10.23 -16.02
N LYS A 141 10.45 -9.90 -14.83
CA LYS A 141 11.49 -10.71 -14.15
C LYS A 141 10.95 -12.08 -13.73
N MET A 142 9.74 -12.12 -13.18
CA MET A 142 9.02 -13.34 -12.79
C MET A 142 8.68 -14.21 -14.01
N GLU A 143 8.16 -13.62 -15.08
CA GLU A 143 7.91 -14.29 -16.37
C GLU A 143 9.18 -14.98 -16.89
N GLY A 144 10.29 -14.23 -17.00
CA GLY A 144 11.54 -14.77 -17.54
C GLY A 144 12.22 -15.84 -16.67
N THR A 145 11.89 -15.91 -15.38
CA THR A 145 12.47 -16.90 -14.45
C THR A 145 11.52 -18.07 -14.17
N GLY A 146 10.24 -17.97 -14.51
CA GLY A 146 9.20 -18.94 -14.18
C GLY A 146 8.85 -18.99 -12.67
N ILE A 147 9.37 -18.04 -11.88
CA ILE A 147 9.10 -17.90 -10.45
C ILE A 147 7.91 -16.95 -10.29
N GLY A 148 6.82 -17.45 -9.71
CA GLY A 148 5.62 -16.68 -9.41
C GLY A 148 5.75 -15.85 -8.13
N GLY A 149 4.63 -15.25 -7.69
CA GLY A 149 4.60 -14.45 -6.48
C GLY A 149 3.23 -13.84 -6.18
N SER A 150 3.21 -12.89 -5.26
CA SER A 150 2.01 -12.14 -4.85
C SER A 150 2.25 -10.65 -5.02
N PHE A 151 1.38 -9.96 -5.75
CA PHE A 151 1.34 -8.50 -5.82
C PHE A 151 0.17 -8.05 -4.95
N VAL A 152 0.45 -7.19 -3.98
CA VAL A 152 -0.52 -6.63 -3.06
C VAL A 152 -0.44 -5.11 -3.12
N PHE A 153 -1.55 -4.47 -3.43
CA PHE A 153 -1.65 -3.02 -3.45
C PHE A 153 -2.47 -2.55 -2.25
N VAL A 154 -1.87 -1.76 -1.37
CA VAL A 154 -2.62 -1.10 -0.30
C VAL A 154 -3.25 0.14 -0.91
N THR A 155 -4.57 0.12 -1.06
CA THR A 155 -5.40 1.22 -1.54
C THR A 155 -6.22 1.78 -0.39
N SER A 156 -7.11 2.72 -0.66
CA SER A 156 -8.01 3.31 0.33
C SER A 156 -9.45 3.27 -0.15
N ILE A 157 -10.40 3.24 0.78
CA ILE A 157 -11.83 3.35 0.46
C ILE A 157 -12.16 4.60 -0.37
N ILE A 158 -11.32 5.64 -0.33
CA ILE A 158 -11.51 6.87 -1.15
C ILE A 158 -11.51 6.61 -2.66
N GLY A 159 -10.82 5.55 -3.11
CA GLY A 159 -10.78 5.12 -4.51
C GLY A 159 -11.81 4.02 -4.83
N THR A 160 -12.83 3.87 -3.99
CA THR A 160 -13.90 2.87 -4.19
C THR A 160 -15.23 3.58 -4.44
N GLU A 161 -16.17 2.87 -5.04
CA GLU A 161 -17.49 3.40 -5.41
C GLU A 161 -18.28 3.99 -4.22
N ARG A 162 -17.94 3.58 -2.99
CA ARG A 162 -18.67 3.98 -1.78
C ARG A 162 -17.93 5.00 -0.91
N GLY A 163 -16.65 5.25 -1.14
CA GLY A 163 -15.85 6.24 -0.41
C GLY A 163 -15.67 7.54 -1.17
N LEU A 164 -16.78 8.17 -1.59
CA LEU A 164 -16.71 9.44 -2.31
C LEU A 164 -16.71 10.60 -1.31
N PHE A 165 -15.53 11.22 -1.12
CA PHE A 165 -15.34 12.38 -0.25
C PHE A 165 -15.04 13.63 -1.11
N PRO A 166 -15.65 14.80 -0.81
CA PRO A 166 -15.21 16.06 -1.40
C PRO A 166 -13.73 16.32 -1.07
N GLY A 167 -13.01 16.95 -2.00
CA GLY A 167 -11.61 17.32 -1.78
C GLY A 167 -10.57 16.28 -2.22
N VAL A 168 -10.98 15.05 -2.54
CA VAL A 168 -10.06 13.94 -2.91
C VAL A 168 -10.32 13.36 -4.31
N ALA A 169 -10.88 14.16 -5.23
CA ALA A 169 -11.27 13.67 -6.56
C ALA A 169 -10.10 13.04 -7.34
N ILE A 170 -8.97 13.74 -7.42
CA ILE A 170 -7.77 13.29 -8.13
C ILE A 170 -7.10 12.08 -7.45
N PRO A 171 -6.73 12.12 -6.15
CA PRO A 171 -6.16 10.95 -5.49
C PRO A 171 -7.13 9.77 -5.46
N GLY A 172 -8.43 10.02 -5.31
CA GLY A 172 -9.47 8.99 -5.41
C GLY A 172 -9.49 8.32 -6.79
N ALA A 173 -9.39 9.10 -7.87
CA ALA A 173 -9.32 8.57 -9.22
C ALA A 173 -8.05 7.73 -9.47
N SER A 174 -6.89 8.16 -9.01
CA SER A 174 -5.64 7.40 -9.17
C SER A 174 -5.66 6.08 -8.39
N ILE A 175 -6.28 6.06 -7.21
CA ILE A 175 -6.47 4.85 -6.39
C ILE A 175 -7.53 3.92 -7.02
N ALA A 176 -8.61 4.48 -7.58
CA ALA A 176 -9.61 3.71 -8.32
C ALA A 176 -9.01 3.01 -9.54
N ALA A 177 -8.07 3.68 -10.23
CA ALA A 177 -7.32 3.06 -11.32
C ALA A 177 -6.51 1.85 -10.85
N VAL A 178 -5.88 1.90 -9.66
CA VAL A 178 -5.17 0.75 -9.07
C VAL A 178 -6.12 -0.39 -8.71
N ASN A 179 -7.30 -0.08 -8.16
CA ASN A 179 -8.34 -1.09 -7.91
C ASN A 179 -8.78 -1.78 -9.21
N TYR A 180 -8.86 -1.05 -10.33
CA TYR A 180 -9.12 -1.63 -11.65
C TYR A 180 -7.95 -2.49 -12.14
N LEU A 181 -6.73 -1.95 -12.10
CA LEU A 181 -5.52 -2.65 -12.54
C LEU A 181 -5.32 -3.96 -11.79
N THR A 182 -5.68 -4.03 -10.51
CA THR A 182 -5.65 -5.27 -9.72
C THR A 182 -6.35 -6.43 -10.43
N ARG A 183 -7.56 -6.18 -10.96
CA ARG A 183 -8.36 -7.19 -11.69
C ARG A 183 -7.76 -7.50 -13.06
N ALA A 184 -7.41 -6.47 -13.81
CA ALA A 184 -6.85 -6.63 -15.16
C ALA A 184 -5.52 -7.40 -15.13
N MET A 185 -4.61 -7.01 -14.23
CA MET A 185 -3.33 -7.68 -14.06
C MET A 185 -3.47 -9.10 -13.54
N ALA A 186 -4.45 -9.40 -12.68
CA ALA A 186 -4.70 -10.77 -12.24
C ALA A 186 -5.04 -11.70 -13.42
N LEU A 187 -5.82 -11.23 -14.40
CA LEU A 187 -6.16 -11.97 -15.62
C LEU A 187 -4.92 -12.21 -16.49
N GLU A 188 -4.08 -11.18 -16.66
CA GLU A 188 -2.92 -11.25 -17.54
C GLU A 188 -1.72 -11.99 -16.93
N LEU A 189 -1.49 -11.82 -15.63
CA LEU A 189 -0.31 -12.33 -14.93
C LEU A 189 -0.53 -13.70 -14.28
N GLY A 190 -1.78 -14.16 -14.16
CA GLY A 190 -2.10 -15.46 -13.57
C GLY A 190 -1.40 -16.64 -14.26
N LYS A 191 -1.23 -16.59 -15.59
CA LYS A 191 -0.49 -17.59 -16.36
C LYS A 191 0.99 -17.72 -15.95
N HIS A 192 1.54 -16.68 -15.31
CA HIS A 192 2.90 -16.65 -14.77
C HIS A 192 2.96 -16.98 -13.27
N LYS A 193 1.88 -17.52 -12.70
CA LYS A 193 1.76 -17.84 -11.26
C LYS A 193 1.91 -16.60 -10.37
N ILE A 194 1.51 -15.43 -10.87
CA ILE A 194 1.49 -14.18 -10.12
C ILE A 194 0.05 -13.90 -9.70
N ARG A 195 -0.18 -13.80 -8.40
CA ARG A 195 -1.46 -13.35 -7.83
C ARG A 195 -1.43 -11.84 -7.71
N VAL A 196 -2.53 -11.16 -7.96
CA VAL A 196 -2.61 -9.70 -7.84
C VAL A 196 -3.87 -9.33 -7.06
N ASN A 197 -3.71 -8.71 -5.90
CA ASN A 197 -4.82 -8.31 -5.03
C ASN A 197 -4.60 -6.90 -4.50
N ALA A 198 -5.67 -6.28 -4.02
CA ALA A 198 -5.61 -5.01 -3.32
C ALA A 198 -6.31 -5.08 -1.97
N ILE A 199 -5.92 -4.20 -1.06
CA ILE A 199 -6.58 -3.97 0.22
C ILE A 199 -7.08 -2.52 0.23
N ALA A 200 -8.40 -2.34 0.20
CA ALA A 200 -9.02 -1.03 0.40
C ALA A 200 -9.14 -0.77 1.91
N ARG A 201 -8.19 -0.02 2.48
CA ARG A 201 -8.24 0.34 3.89
C ARG A 201 -9.26 1.43 4.17
N GLY A 202 -9.89 1.36 5.34
CA GLY A 202 -10.67 2.47 5.88
C GLY A 202 -9.79 3.65 6.30
N LEU A 203 -10.44 4.74 6.72
CA LEU A 203 -9.77 5.90 7.27
C LEU A 203 -9.22 5.62 8.67
N TYR A 204 -8.06 6.24 8.98
CA TYR A 204 -7.44 6.27 10.30
C TYR A 204 -7.11 7.71 10.71
N GLU A 205 -6.74 7.93 11.99
CA GLU A 205 -6.69 9.28 12.56
C GLU A 205 -5.79 10.30 11.83
N SER A 206 -4.74 9.84 11.13
CA SER A 206 -3.79 10.73 10.44
C SER A 206 -4.15 11.02 8.99
N ASP A 207 -5.22 10.42 8.44
CA ASP A 207 -5.67 10.74 7.08
C ASP A 207 -6.12 12.19 6.98
N ALA A 208 -5.87 12.84 5.84
CA ALA A 208 -6.22 14.25 5.61
C ALA A 208 -7.71 14.58 5.82
N LEU A 209 -8.59 13.58 5.66
CA LEU A 209 -10.03 13.71 5.91
C LEU A 209 -10.40 13.79 7.40
N LEU A 210 -9.51 13.35 8.30
CA LEU A 210 -9.76 13.22 9.74
C LEU A 210 -8.79 14.02 10.61
N ASN A 211 -7.62 14.39 10.08
CA ASN A 211 -6.52 14.96 10.88
C ASN A 211 -6.80 16.34 11.49
N THR A 212 -7.89 17.01 11.11
CA THR A 212 -8.35 18.28 11.70
C THR A 212 -9.28 18.09 12.89
N LEU A 213 -9.76 16.88 13.15
CA LEU A 213 -10.65 16.57 14.26
C LEU A 213 -9.87 16.42 15.57
N SER A 214 -10.47 16.86 16.69
CA SER A 214 -9.93 16.55 18.02
C SER A 214 -10.02 15.05 18.31
N SER A 215 -9.21 14.56 19.26
CA SER A 215 -9.27 13.14 19.67
C SER A 215 -10.67 12.72 20.14
N GLU A 216 -11.37 13.59 20.86
CA GLU A 216 -12.74 13.36 21.32
C GLU A 216 -13.74 13.29 20.15
N ALA A 217 -13.56 14.17 19.15
CA ALA A 217 -14.38 14.17 17.95
C ALA A 217 -14.12 12.91 17.10
N LEU A 218 -12.87 12.47 16.98
CA LEU A 218 -12.50 11.23 16.31
C LEU A 218 -13.18 10.03 16.96
N ASP A 219 -13.08 9.85 18.28
CA ASP A 219 -13.70 8.72 18.98
C ASP A 219 -15.23 8.73 18.82
N LYS A 220 -15.85 9.90 19.06
CA LYS A 220 -17.30 10.07 18.92
C LYS A 220 -17.78 9.74 17.50
N GLU A 221 -17.07 10.23 16.49
CA GLU A 221 -17.44 10.01 15.10
C GLU A 221 -17.23 8.56 14.70
N GLY A 222 -16.11 7.95 15.09
CA GLY A 222 -15.81 6.54 14.86
C GLY A 222 -16.93 5.63 15.36
N LYS A 223 -17.41 5.87 16.59
CA LYS A 223 -18.56 5.15 17.18
C LYS A 223 -19.86 5.36 16.42
N ARG A 224 -20.02 6.53 15.81
CA ARG A 224 -21.26 6.94 15.12
C ARG A 224 -21.35 6.39 13.70
N VAL A 225 -20.24 6.38 12.96
CA VAL A 225 -20.25 6.08 11.52
C VAL A 225 -19.58 4.77 11.13
N VAL A 226 -18.66 4.25 11.94
CA VAL A 226 -18.02 2.96 11.62
C VAL A 226 -18.84 1.83 12.27
N PRO A 227 -19.28 0.81 11.51
CA PRO A 227 -19.98 -0.33 12.11
C PRO A 227 -19.25 -1.03 13.25
N LEU A 228 -17.92 -1.13 13.18
CA LEU A 228 -17.09 -1.64 14.29
C LEU A 228 -16.83 -0.62 15.43
N GLY A 229 -17.44 0.56 15.35
CA GLY A 229 -17.44 1.58 16.39
C GLY A 229 -16.11 2.31 16.59
N ARG A 230 -15.14 2.16 15.69
CA ARG A 230 -13.82 2.80 15.75
C ARG A 230 -13.19 2.94 14.36
N TRP A 231 -12.25 3.88 14.23
CA TRP A 231 -11.40 4.00 13.04
C TRP A 231 -10.42 2.83 12.90
N VAL A 232 -9.81 2.73 11.72
CA VAL A 232 -8.75 1.77 11.45
C VAL A 232 -7.57 2.05 12.38
N ASN A 233 -7.08 1.02 13.07
CA ASN A 233 -5.84 1.07 13.82
C ASN A 233 -4.68 0.82 12.86
N LYS A 234 -3.85 1.85 12.65
CA LYS A 234 -2.69 1.82 11.76
C LYS A 234 -1.64 0.76 12.09
N GLU A 235 -1.62 0.25 13.31
CA GLU A 235 -0.62 -0.73 13.77
C GLU A 235 -1.03 -2.17 13.47
N SER A 236 -2.32 -2.49 13.49
CA SER A 236 -2.79 -3.88 13.60
C SER A 236 -3.81 -4.32 12.56
N ASP A 237 -4.72 -3.45 12.12
CA ASP A 237 -5.91 -3.89 11.37
C ASP A 237 -5.56 -4.40 9.96
N LEU A 238 -4.56 -3.82 9.29
CA LEU A 238 -4.14 -4.27 7.95
C LEU A 238 -3.18 -5.46 7.99
N THR A 239 -2.41 -5.58 9.08
CA THR A 239 -1.27 -6.49 9.19
C THR A 239 -1.66 -7.93 8.86
N SER A 240 -2.74 -8.43 9.47
CA SER A 240 -3.18 -9.82 9.27
C SER A 240 -3.58 -10.12 7.82
N MET A 241 -4.23 -9.16 7.14
CA MET A 241 -4.64 -9.33 5.75
C MET A 241 -3.43 -9.31 4.80
N ILE A 242 -2.44 -8.45 5.06
CA ILE A 242 -1.21 -8.39 4.27
C ILE A 242 -0.42 -9.69 4.42
N LEU A 243 -0.27 -10.18 5.66
CA LEU A 243 0.38 -11.48 5.92
C LEU A 243 -0.36 -12.61 5.21
N TYR A 244 -1.69 -12.62 5.23
CA TYR A 244 -2.49 -13.63 4.54
C TYR A 244 -2.29 -13.59 3.02
N LEU A 245 -2.31 -12.40 2.40
CA LEU A 245 -2.09 -12.24 0.97
C LEU A 245 -0.64 -12.50 0.54
N ALA A 246 0.31 -12.39 1.47
CA ALA A 246 1.71 -12.78 1.26
C ALA A 246 1.94 -14.31 1.40
N ALA A 247 1.16 -14.98 2.25
CA ALA A 247 1.28 -16.40 2.53
C ALA A 247 0.72 -17.28 1.39
N ASP A 248 1.19 -18.53 1.33
CA ASP A 248 0.70 -19.52 0.35
C ASP A 248 -0.74 -19.99 0.64
N ALA A 249 -1.26 -19.70 1.83
CA ALA A 249 -2.65 -19.92 2.20
C ALA A 249 -3.66 -19.09 1.37
N SER A 250 -3.20 -18.01 0.70
CA SER A 250 -4.00 -17.25 -0.26
C SER A 250 -3.72 -17.63 -1.72
N SER A 251 -3.15 -18.81 -1.97
CA SER A 251 -2.76 -19.29 -3.32
C SER A 251 -3.90 -19.31 -4.35
N PHE A 252 -5.16 -19.37 -3.92
CA PHE A 252 -6.33 -19.34 -4.80
C PHE A 252 -7.07 -17.99 -4.81
N ILE A 253 -6.46 -16.93 -4.26
CA ILE A 253 -7.03 -15.57 -4.22
C ILE A 253 -6.22 -14.66 -5.14
N THR A 254 -6.87 -14.18 -6.21
CA THR A 254 -6.33 -13.20 -7.15
C THR A 254 -7.47 -12.36 -7.75
N GLY A 255 -7.17 -11.12 -8.12
CA GLY A 255 -8.11 -10.17 -8.73
C GLY A 255 -9.09 -9.52 -7.76
N THR A 256 -8.92 -9.68 -6.45
CA THR A 256 -9.86 -9.11 -5.46
C THR A 256 -9.36 -7.81 -4.84
N VAL A 257 -10.31 -6.93 -4.50
CA VAL A 257 -10.10 -5.76 -3.64
C VAL A 257 -10.76 -6.07 -2.31
N VAL A 258 -9.96 -6.36 -1.29
CA VAL A 258 -10.43 -6.72 0.05
C VAL A 258 -10.61 -5.47 0.88
N PHE A 259 -11.80 -5.27 1.44
CA PHE A 259 -12.06 -4.15 2.34
C PHE A 259 -11.56 -4.47 3.75
N VAL A 260 -10.71 -3.59 4.29
CA VAL A 260 -10.25 -3.61 5.68
C VAL A 260 -10.56 -2.25 6.28
N ASP A 261 -11.85 -2.03 6.55
CA ASP A 261 -12.39 -0.69 6.82
C ASP A 261 -13.39 -0.66 7.98
N GLY A 262 -13.58 -1.79 8.68
CA GLY A 262 -14.57 -1.91 9.74
C GLY A 262 -16.01 -1.64 9.30
N GLY A 263 -16.29 -1.76 7.99
CA GLY A 263 -17.58 -1.47 7.38
C GLY A 263 -17.82 0.01 7.02
N GLN A 264 -16.80 0.88 7.12
CA GLN A 264 -16.89 2.30 6.77
C GLN A 264 -17.47 2.55 5.37
N SER A 265 -17.05 1.77 4.38
CA SER A 265 -17.55 1.90 3.01
C SER A 265 -19.01 1.47 2.83
N LEU A 266 -19.60 0.74 3.78
CA LEU A 266 -20.99 0.27 3.66
C LEU A 266 -22.00 1.32 4.14
N VAL A 267 -21.59 2.22 5.02
CA VAL A 267 -22.46 3.27 5.53
C VAL A 267 -22.57 4.37 4.48
N ARG A 268 -23.79 4.62 3.98
CA ARG A 268 -24.01 5.83 3.17
C ARG A 268 -23.58 7.04 3.99
N PRO A 269 -22.89 8.02 3.39
CA PRO A 269 -22.64 9.26 4.10
C PRO A 269 -23.99 9.90 4.42
N ARG A 270 -24.41 9.85 5.69
CA ARG A 270 -25.19 10.95 6.27
C ARG A 270 -24.30 12.18 6.47
N MET A 271 -23.31 12.41 5.58
CA MET A 271 -22.33 13.48 5.68
C MET A 271 -22.76 14.77 4.96
N ARG A 272 -24.00 14.83 4.46
CA ARG A 272 -24.63 16.11 4.09
C ARG A 272 -25.07 16.94 5.30
N SER A 273 -24.94 16.44 6.53
CA SER A 273 -25.25 17.21 7.74
C SER A 273 -24.03 17.84 8.42
N PHE A 274 -22.86 17.89 7.76
CA PHE A 274 -21.60 18.35 8.36
C PHE A 274 -20.75 19.28 7.48
N LEU A 275 -21.27 19.75 6.35
CA LEU A 275 -20.81 20.95 5.66
C LEU A 275 -21.90 22.01 5.79
#